data_AF-A0A0A2C1H5-F1
#
_entry.id   AF-A0A0A2C1H5-F1
#
_cell.length_a   1.000
_cell.length_b   1.000
_cell.length_c   1.000
_cell.angle_alpha   90.00
_cell.angle_beta   90.00
_cell.angle_gamma   90.00
#
_symmetry.space_group_name_H-M   'P 1'
#
loop_
_entity.id
_entity.type
_entity.pdbx_description
1 polymer ?
#
loop_
_entity_poly.entity_id
_entity_poly.type
_entity_poly.pdbx_seq_one_letter_code
_entity_poly.pdbx_strand_id
1 'polypeptide(L)' 'MSLSSHRQHKIYLAATMGYGLGSDDPEELALYEMIKKEIETDSKNRHIGIPRTD' A
#
# COMPACT_ATOMS: atom_id res chain seq x y z
N MET A 1 -9.98 -16.17 -1.75
CA MET A 1 -11.39 -15.74 -1.48
C MET A 1 -11.42 -14.24 -1.61
N SER A 2 -12.47 -13.57 -2.12
CA SER A 2 -12.38 -12.09 -2.26
C SER A 2 -12.22 -11.46 -0.88
N LEU A 3 -11.02 -10.95 -0.57
CA LEU A 3 -10.73 -10.24 0.67
C LEU A 3 -11.83 -9.21 0.89
N SER A 4 -12.45 -9.23 2.07
CA SER A 4 -13.46 -8.24 2.43
C SER A 4 -12.88 -6.83 2.25
N SER A 5 -13.69 -5.90 1.75
CA SER A 5 -13.31 -4.49 1.54
C SER A 5 -12.60 -3.90 2.77
N HIS A 6 -13.02 -4.28 3.98
CA HIS A 6 -12.38 -3.85 5.22
C HIS A 6 -10.95 -4.39 5.40
N ARG A 7 -10.68 -5.65 5.02
CA ARG A 7 -9.33 -6.24 5.06
C ARG A 7 -8.43 -5.57 4.02
N GLN A 8 -8.92 -5.38 2.80
CA GLN A 8 -8.19 -4.67 1.74
C GLN A 8 -7.80 -3.25 2.16
N HIS A 9 -8.71 -2.51 2.80
CA HIS A 9 -8.43 -1.16 3.27
C HIS A 9 -7.35 -1.12 4.37
N LYS A 10 -7.36 -2.09 5.30
CA LYS A 10 -6.30 -2.22 6.32
C LYS A 10 -4.95 -2.54 5.69
N ILE A 11 -4.90 -3.42 4.70
CA ILE A 11 -3.67 -3.75 3.97
C ILE A 11 -3.12 -2.51 3.24
N TYR A 12 -4.00 -1.71 2.60
CA TYR A 12 -3.63 -0.47 1.95
C TYR A 12 -3.04 0.57 2.92
N LEU A 13 -3.68 0.78 4.08
CA LEU A 13 -3.15 1.64 5.14
C LEU A 13 -1.80 1.13 5.68
N ALA A 14 -1.65 -0.18 5.86
CA ALA A 14 -0.39 -0.75 6.30
C ALA A 14 0.73 -0.55 5.26
N ALA A 15 0.43 -0.75 3.97
CA ALA A 15 1.40 -0.58 2.89
C ALA A 15 1.80 0.89 2.69
N THR A 16 0.85 1.82 2.79
CA THR A 16 1.10 3.26 2.70
C THR A 16 1.91 3.81 3.87
N MET A 17 1.63 3.36 5.09
CA MET A 17 2.30 3.84 6.31
C MET A 17 3.54 3.02 6.69
N GLY A 18 3.82 1.91 5.99
CA GLY A 18 4.95 1.03 6.27
C GLY A 18 4.78 0.15 7.52
N TYR A 19 3.54 -0.12 7.94
CA TYR A 19 3.27 -1.02 9.06
C TYR A 19 3.42 -2.49 8.66
N GLY A 20 3.76 -3.32 9.66
CA GLY A 20 3.78 -4.78 9.51
C GLY A 20 2.36 -5.34 9.46
N LEU A 21 2.07 -6.15 8.44
CA LEU A 21 0.73 -6.70 8.21
C LEU A 21 0.33 -7.77 9.23
N GLY A 22 1.31 -8.44 9.85
CA GLY A 22 1.09 -9.43 10.92
C GLY A 22 0.21 -10.62 10.51
N SER A 23 0.00 -10.82 9.21
CA SER A 23 -0.87 -11.83 8.62
C SER A 23 -0.04 -12.79 7.79
N ASP A 24 -0.24 -14.09 7.99
CA ASP A 24 0.40 -15.18 7.24
C ASP A 24 -0.39 -15.58 5.98
N ASP A 25 -1.51 -14.89 5.69
CA ASP A 25 -2.32 -15.14 4.49
C ASP A 25 -1.55 -14.72 3.22
N PRO A 26 -1.26 -15.64 2.27
CA PRO A 26 -0.47 -15.32 1.07
C PRO A 26 -1.18 -14.32 0.15
N GLU A 27 -2.51 -14.30 0.13
CA GLU A 27 -3.31 -13.33 -0.63
C GLU A 27 -3.12 -11.89 -0.09
N GLU A 28 -3.00 -11.72 1.22
CA GLU A 28 -2.82 -10.41 1.86
C GLU A 28 -1.40 -9.86 1.68
N LEU A 29 -0.40 -10.75 1.75
CA LEU A 29 1.00 -10.42 1.47
C LEU A 29 1.19 -9.98 0.02
N ALA A 30 0.59 -10.70 -0.94
CA ALA A 30 0.64 -10.33 -2.35
C ALA A 30 0.03 -8.94 -2.60
N LEU A 31 -1.11 -8.64 -1.98
CA LEU A 31 -1.75 -7.34 -2.09
C LEU A 31 -0.89 -6.22 -1.47
N TYR A 32 -0.30 -6.48 -0.30
CA TYR A 32 0.61 -5.54 0.36
C TYR A 32 1.83 -5.22 -0.51
N GLU A 33 2.47 -6.22 -1.10
CA GLU A 33 3.61 -6.02 -1.99
C GLU A 33 3.26 -5.25 -3.28
N MET A 34 2.10 -5.52 -3.87
CA MET A 34 1.62 -4.78 -5.04
C MET A 34 1.47 -3.28 -4.71
N ILE A 35 0.75 -2.96 -3.64
CA ILE A 35 0.51 -1.57 -3.21
C ILE A 35 1.82 -0.88 -2.85
N LYS A 36 2.73 -1.57 -2.14
CA LYS A 36 4.03 -1.01 -1.78
C LYS A 36 4.86 -0.64 -3.02
N LYS A 37 4.89 -1.51 -4.05
CA LYS A 37 5.57 -1.23 -5.32
C LYS A 37 4.95 -0.06 -6.07
N GLU A 38 3.63 0.04 -6.07
CA GLU A 38 2.90 1.15 -6.69
C GLU A 38 3.30 2.47 -6.04
N ILE A 39 3.27 2.55 -4.71
CA ILE A 39 3.65 3.74 -3.95
C ILE A 39 5.14 4.09 -4.14
N GLU A 40 6.03 3.11 -4.14
CA GLU A 40 7.46 3.36 -4.41
C GLU A 40 7.69 3.91 -5.82
N THR A 41 6.93 3.43 -6.80
CA THR A 41 6.99 3.90 -8.19
C THR A 41 6.44 5.32 -8.30
N ASP A 42 5.32 5.60 -7.66
CA ASP A 42 4.67 6.91 -7.66
C ASP A 42 5.50 7.96 -6.91
N SER A 43 6.16 7.53 -5.83
CA SER A 43 7.13 8.33 -5.07
C SER A 43 8.35 8.71 -5.90
N LYS A 44 8.93 7.74 -6.62
CA LYS A 44 10.05 8.01 -7.55
C LYS A 44 9.63 8.95 -8.69
N ASN A 45 8.41 8.83 -9.17
CA ASN A 45 7.86 9.68 -10.23
C ASN A 45 7.41 11.07 -9.72
N ARG A 46 7.58 11.37 -8.43
CA ARG A 46 7.15 12.63 -7.78
C ARG A 46 5.68 12.97 -8.06
N HIS A 47 4.83 11.95 -8.21
CA HIS A 47 3.38 12.11 -8.40
C HIS A 47 2.63 12.28 -7.06
N ILE A 48 3.35 12.35 -5.95
CA ILE A 48 2.82 12.48 -4.57
C ILE A 48 2.28 13.89 -4.23
N GLY A 49 1.79 14.62 -5.22
CA GLY A 49 1.27 15.97 -5.08
C GLY A 49 2.20 17.04 -5.65
N ILE A 50 1.60 18.18 -5.99
CA ILE A 50 2.29 19.34 -6.54
C ILE A 50 3.33 19.79 -5.50
N PRO A 51 4.63 19.92 -5.87
CA PRO A 51 5.63 20.40 -4.94
C PRO A 51 5.23 21.80 -4.47
N ARG A 52 5.10 21.98 -3.15
CA ARG A 52 4.85 23.29 -2.57
C ARG A 52 6.03 24.20 -2.92
N THR A 53 5.73 25.23 -3.71
CA THR A 53 6.63 26.35 -3.97
C THR A 53 6.27 27.42 -2.93
N ASP A 54 6.88 27.32 -1.76
CA ASP A 54 6.96 28.44 -0.80
C ASP A 54 8.20 29.29 -1.17
#